data_AF-A0A7C4QUB7-F1
#
_entry.id   AF-A0A7C4QUB7-F1
#
_cell.length_a   1.000
_cell.length_b   1.000
_cell.length_c   1.000
_cell.angle_alpha   90.00
_cell.angle_beta   90.00
_cell.angle_gamma   90.00
#
_symmetry.space_group_name_H-M   'P 1'
#
loop_
_entity.id
_entity.type
_entity.pdbx_description
1 polymer ?
#
loop_
_entity_poly.entity_id
_entity_poly.type
_entity_poly.pdbx_seq_one_letter_code
_entity_poly.pdbx_strand_id
1 'polypeptide(L)'
;MMERPSETAAIKKAIRKARLNCRRLGVSSVPSSGSAGMGAVAGGIGLLVYGALVEAKRLVCERRTLPLPGWPQRLDGLRIGHISDLHLRDEYSLELAVRAAQAVAQEAPHVVAITGDFVGYWKEESPWLIEQALSPLVKVGVPILAVPGNHDQAKGDDGVSRLAPHWRAQFALPEHGPPGVEETCYTLVYQGVRIVALDSNRQIEAQTRWLTEVLQANTARWVICTFHHPIFSTAKARDNAALRAA
;
A
#
# COMPACT_ATOMS: atom_id res chain seq x y z
N MET A 1 32.92 -21.41 -20.17
CA MET A 1 32.43 -20.73 -18.96
C MET A 1 31.61 -19.53 -19.43
N MET A 2 30.29 -19.68 -19.59
CA MET A 2 29.40 -18.63 -20.10
C MET A 2 28.86 -17.82 -18.92
N GLU A 3 29.11 -16.51 -18.92
CA GLU A 3 28.56 -15.56 -17.96
C GLU A 3 27.04 -15.43 -18.12
N ARG A 4 26.30 -15.61 -17.02
CA ARG A 4 24.86 -15.33 -16.97
C ARG A 4 24.64 -13.81 -16.94
N PRO A 5 23.74 -13.25 -17.75
CA PRO A 5 23.40 -11.82 -17.67
C PRO A 5 22.84 -11.48 -16.28
N SER A 6 23.32 -10.40 -15.66
CA SER A 6 22.81 -9.92 -14.36
C SER A 6 21.32 -9.58 -14.46
N GLU A 7 20.54 -9.98 -13.45
CA GLU A 7 19.08 -9.78 -13.35
C GLU A 7 18.66 -8.31 -13.56
N THR A 8 19.57 -7.38 -13.26
CA THR A 8 19.45 -5.94 -13.52
C THR A 8 19.26 -5.60 -15.01
N ALA A 9 19.86 -6.37 -15.92
CA ALA A 9 19.72 -6.18 -17.36
C ALA A 9 18.35 -6.63 -17.88
N ALA A 10 17.77 -7.68 -17.30
CA ALA A 10 16.43 -8.18 -17.63
C ALA A 10 15.34 -7.19 -17.21
N ILE A 11 15.47 -6.60 -16.02
CA ILE A 11 14.56 -5.57 -15.49
C ILE A 11 14.63 -4.29 -16.33
N LYS A 12 15.83 -3.80 -16.68
CA LYS A 12 16.01 -2.65 -17.57
C LYS A 12 15.39 -2.89 -18.97
N LYS A 13 15.49 -4.12 -19.50
CA LYS A 13 14.88 -4.51 -20.78
C LYS A 13 13.35 -4.54 -20.72
N ALA A 14 12.77 -5.02 -19.61
CA ALA A 14 11.33 -5.00 -19.38
C ALA A 14 10.77 -3.57 -19.28
N ILE A 15 11.45 -2.68 -18.55
CA ILE A 15 11.09 -1.26 -18.41
C ILE A 15 11.18 -0.54 -19.77
N ARG A 16 12.21 -0.83 -20.57
CA ARG A 16 12.34 -0.26 -21.93
C ARG A 16 11.23 -0.74 -22.86
N LYS A 17 10.82 -2.00 -22.77
CA LYS A 17 9.70 -2.58 -23.55
C LYS A 17 8.36 -1.97 -23.15
N ALA A 18 8.14 -1.70 -21.86
CA ALA A 18 6.94 -1.00 -21.37
C ALA A 18 6.88 0.46 -21.87
N ARG A 19 8.03 1.18 -21.89
CA ARG A 19 8.11 2.54 -22.46
C ARG A 19 7.82 2.62 -23.96
N LEU A 20 8.20 1.60 -24.74
CA LEU A 20 7.88 1.53 -26.17
C LEU A 20 6.40 1.25 -26.43
N ASN A 21 5.73 0.48 -25.57
CA ASN A 21 4.29 0.24 -25.69
C ASN A 21 3.45 1.49 -25.38
N CYS A 22 3.85 2.34 -24.43
CA CYS A 22 3.18 3.63 -24.20
C CYS A 22 3.32 4.63 -25.36
N ARG A 23 4.40 4.55 -26.17
CA ARG A 23 4.55 5.38 -27.38
C ARG A 23 3.74 4.90 -28.58
N ARG A 24 3.24 3.65 -28.56
CA ARG A 24 2.37 3.09 -29.62
C ARG A 24 0.87 3.36 -29.41
N LEU A 25 0.48 3.82 -28.22
CA LEU A 25 -0.86 4.37 -27.96
C LEU A 25 -0.84 5.85 -28.33
N GLY A 26 -1.06 6.12 -29.62
CA GLY A 26 -0.84 7.41 -30.25
C GLY A 26 -1.65 8.55 -29.64
N VAL A 27 -0.95 9.51 -29.05
CA VAL A 27 -1.39 10.91 -29.00
C VAL A 27 -0.77 11.58 -30.22
N SER A 28 -1.45 11.49 -31.35
CA SER A 28 -1.13 12.29 -32.54
C SER A 28 -1.51 13.74 -32.27
N SER A 29 -0.52 14.62 -32.44
CA SER A 29 -0.69 16.07 -32.53
C SER A 29 -1.81 16.44 -33.49
N VAL A 30 -2.76 17.24 -33.03
CA VAL A 30 -3.85 17.81 -33.83
C VAL A 30 -3.26 18.85 -34.80
N PRO A 31 -3.54 18.79 -36.11
CA PRO A 31 -3.26 19.89 -37.02
C PRO A 31 -4.29 21.01 -36.83
N SER A 32 -3.80 22.25 -36.75
CA SER A 32 -4.62 23.45 -36.79
C SER A 32 -5.17 23.68 -38.20
N SER A 33 -6.49 23.65 -38.37
CA SER A 33 -7.29 24.59 -39.18
C SER A 33 -8.67 24.01 -39.51
N GLY A 34 -9.70 24.85 -39.45
CA GLY A 34 -11.00 24.59 -40.08
C GLY A 34 -12.17 24.39 -39.12
N SER A 35 -12.92 25.47 -38.95
CA SER A 35 -14.32 25.59 -38.49
C SER A 35 -15.17 24.30 -38.45
N ALA A 36 -15.76 23.99 -37.29
CA ALA A 36 -17.16 23.56 -37.15
C ALA A 36 -17.50 23.16 -35.69
N GLY A 37 -18.68 23.58 -35.22
CA GLY A 37 -19.49 22.78 -34.30
C GLY A 37 -19.49 23.19 -32.83
N MET A 38 -20.44 24.04 -32.48
CA MET A 38 -20.81 24.42 -31.10
C MET A 38 -21.48 23.27 -30.31
N GLY A 39 -21.14 22.00 -30.60
CA GLY A 39 -21.74 20.80 -30.01
C GLY A 39 -20.82 19.98 -29.08
N ALA A 40 -19.53 20.33 -28.96
CA ALA A 40 -18.55 19.52 -28.24
C ALA A 40 -18.43 19.83 -26.72
N VAL A 41 -18.96 20.97 -26.26
CA VAL A 41 -18.74 21.43 -24.87
C VAL A 41 -19.58 20.66 -23.86
N ALA A 42 -20.83 20.29 -24.20
CA ALA A 42 -21.70 19.53 -23.29
C ALA A 42 -21.26 18.06 -23.10
N GLY A 43 -20.77 17.42 -24.16
CA GLY A 43 -20.25 16.05 -24.11
C GLY A 43 -18.95 15.94 -23.31
N GLY A 44 -18.06 16.93 -23.41
CA GLY A 44 -16.81 16.97 -22.64
C GLY A 44 -17.02 17.14 -21.13
N ILE A 45 -17.96 18.01 -20.73
CA ILE A 45 -18.32 18.18 -19.32
C ILE A 45 -19.02 16.92 -18.79
N GLY A 46 -19.94 16.33 -19.55
CA GLY A 46 -20.62 15.09 -19.17
C GLY A 46 -19.66 13.91 -19.01
N LEU A 47 -18.66 13.77 -19.88
CA LEU A 47 -17.65 12.71 -19.79
C LEU A 47 -16.68 12.91 -18.61
N LEU A 48 -16.29 14.16 -18.32
CA LEU A 48 -15.46 14.49 -17.16
C LEU A 48 -16.21 14.27 -15.84
N VAL A 49 -17.48 14.67 -15.77
CA VAL A 49 -18.34 14.42 -14.61
C VAL A 49 -18.61 12.93 -14.44
N TYR A 50 -18.88 12.20 -15.53
CA TYR A 50 -19.04 10.74 -15.49
C TYR A 50 -17.75 10.03 -15.07
N GLY A 51 -16.60 10.38 -15.65
CA GLY A 51 -15.30 9.82 -15.24
C GLY A 51 -14.99 10.11 -13.78
N ALA A 52 -15.22 11.34 -13.32
CA ALA A 52 -14.99 11.72 -11.92
C ALA A 52 -15.98 11.08 -10.93
N LEU A 53 -17.24 10.90 -11.30
CA LEU A 53 -18.27 10.37 -10.39
C LEU A 53 -18.48 8.86 -10.48
N VAL A 54 -18.19 8.23 -11.62
CA VAL A 54 -18.47 6.81 -11.88
C VAL A 54 -17.20 5.99 -11.90
N GLU A 55 -16.16 6.44 -12.61
CA GLU A 55 -14.90 5.70 -12.70
C GLU A 55 -14.13 5.73 -11.37
N ALA A 56 -14.12 6.89 -10.69
CA ALA A 56 -13.53 7.02 -9.35
C ALA A 56 -14.24 6.19 -8.26
N LYS A 57 -15.49 5.75 -8.50
CA LYS A 57 -16.28 4.90 -7.58
C LYS A 57 -16.21 3.41 -7.91
N ARG A 58 -15.53 3.04 -9.00
CA ARG A 58 -15.41 1.65 -9.40
C ARG A 58 -14.29 0.99 -8.58
N LEU A 59 -14.68 0.33 -7.50
CA LEU A 59 -13.80 -0.58 -6.80
C LEU A 59 -13.34 -1.68 -7.77
N VAL A 60 -12.03 -1.77 -7.98
CA VAL A 60 -11.41 -2.80 -8.80
C VAL A 60 -10.57 -3.69 -7.89
N CYS A 61 -10.93 -4.97 -7.84
CA CYS A 61 -10.08 -5.99 -7.21
C CYS A 61 -9.07 -6.49 -8.25
N GLU A 62 -7.81 -6.09 -8.09
CA GLU A 62 -6.71 -6.61 -8.91
C GLU A 62 -6.13 -7.89 -8.30
N ARG A 63 -5.94 -8.91 -9.14
CA ARG A 63 -5.27 -10.16 -8.74
C ARG A 63 -3.92 -10.24 -9.44
N ARG A 64 -2.85 -10.38 -8.65
CA ARG A 64 -1.49 -10.51 -9.17
C ARG A 64 -0.88 -11.81 -8.65
N THR A 65 -0.55 -12.73 -9.56
CA THR A 65 0.20 -13.94 -9.22
C THR A 65 1.68 -13.64 -9.33
N LEU A 66 2.43 -13.85 -8.25
CA LEU A 66 3.87 -13.65 -8.20
C LEU A 66 4.58 -15.00 -8.35
N PRO A 67 5.23 -15.30 -9.49
CA PRO A 67 6.07 -16.48 -9.61
C PRO A 67 7.39 -16.25 -8.87
N LEU A 68 7.52 -16.87 -7.71
CA LEU A 68 8.67 -16.72 -6.82
C LEU A 68 9.56 -17.98 -6.89
N PRO A 69 10.76 -17.93 -7.52
CA PRO A 69 11.62 -19.11 -7.65
C PRO A 69 12.04 -19.68 -6.29
N GLY A 70 11.68 -20.94 -6.02
CA GLY A 70 11.95 -21.59 -4.75
C GLY A 70 11.00 -21.17 -3.62
N TRP A 71 9.83 -20.64 -3.97
CA TRP A 71 8.71 -20.51 -3.05
C TRP A 71 8.34 -21.89 -2.48
N PRO A 72 8.07 -22.02 -1.16
CA PRO A 72 7.78 -23.32 -0.57
C PRO A 72 6.50 -23.90 -1.18
N GLN A 73 6.56 -25.14 -1.68
CA GLN A 73 5.41 -25.79 -2.31
C GLN A 73 4.17 -25.84 -1.39
N ARG A 74 4.38 -26.01 -0.07
CA ARG A 74 3.31 -25.98 0.94
C ARG A 74 2.60 -24.62 1.10
N LEU A 75 3.15 -23.55 0.50
CA LEU A 75 2.57 -22.21 0.45
C LEU A 75 2.18 -21.80 -0.96
N ASP A 76 2.20 -22.73 -1.93
CA ASP A 76 1.67 -22.45 -3.24
C ASP A 76 0.18 -22.07 -3.14
N GLY A 77 -0.22 -21.02 -3.83
CA GLY A 77 -1.56 -20.43 -3.69
C GLY A 77 -1.79 -19.61 -2.42
N LEU A 78 -0.76 -19.30 -1.61
CA LEU A 78 -0.88 -18.32 -0.52
C LEU A 78 -1.39 -16.98 -1.09
N ARG A 79 -2.48 -16.48 -0.51
CA ARG A 79 -3.13 -15.22 -0.88
C ARG A 79 -2.95 -14.19 0.22
N ILE A 80 -2.40 -13.04 -0.16
CA ILE A 80 -2.33 -11.84 0.68
C ILE A 80 -3.34 -10.85 0.13
N GLY A 81 -4.36 -10.52 0.91
CA GLY A 81 -5.24 -9.38 0.61
C GLY A 81 -4.49 -8.09 0.91
N HIS A 82 -4.60 -7.06 0.08
CA HIS A 82 -3.92 -5.79 0.30
C HIS A 82 -4.91 -4.64 0.14
N ILE A 83 -4.99 -3.79 1.17
CA ILE A 83 -5.77 -2.56 1.17
C ILE A 83 -4.88 -1.45 1.74
N SER A 84 -5.07 -0.21 1.32
CA SER A 84 -4.31 0.95 1.78
C SER A 84 -5.14 2.21 1.59
N ASP A 85 -4.74 3.30 2.25
CA ASP A 85 -5.24 4.66 1.98
C ASP A 85 -6.77 4.76 2.11
N LEU A 86 -7.31 4.16 3.18
CA LEU A 86 -8.75 4.19 3.47
C LEU A 86 -9.25 5.62 3.73
N HIS A 87 -8.40 6.46 4.35
CA HIS A 87 -8.67 7.86 4.64
C HIS A 87 -10.06 8.11 5.24
N LEU A 88 -10.40 7.34 6.28
CA LEU A 88 -11.67 7.44 6.99
C LEU A 88 -11.84 8.84 7.61
N ARG A 89 -12.92 9.52 7.24
CA ARG A 89 -13.27 10.89 7.65
C ARG A 89 -14.74 11.03 8.03
N ASP A 90 -15.60 10.31 7.34
CA ASP A 90 -17.05 10.49 7.32
C ASP A 90 -17.76 9.20 6.85
N GLU A 91 -19.09 9.24 6.79
CA GLU A 91 -19.91 8.10 6.34
C GLU A 91 -19.59 7.66 4.91
N TYR A 92 -19.24 8.60 4.03
CA TYR A 92 -18.92 8.30 2.64
C TYR A 92 -17.61 7.50 2.50
N SER A 93 -16.55 7.96 3.15
CA SER A 93 -15.27 7.22 3.20
C SER A 93 -15.41 5.88 3.91
N LEU A 94 -16.26 5.79 4.94
CA LEU A 94 -16.60 4.53 5.58
C LEU A 94 -17.26 3.55 4.62
N GLU A 95 -18.26 3.98 3.85
CA GLU A 95 -18.95 3.11 2.87
C GLU A 95 -17.96 2.51 1.86
N LEU A 96 -17.03 3.32 1.34
CA LEU A 96 -16.00 2.87 0.42
C LEU A 96 -15.04 1.86 1.07
N ALA A 97 -14.61 2.13 2.31
CA ALA A 97 -13.72 1.24 3.05
C ALA A 97 -14.38 -0.12 3.36
N VAL A 98 -15.65 -0.12 3.78
CA VAL A 98 -16.43 -1.35 4.01
C VAL A 98 -16.54 -2.16 2.71
N ARG A 99 -16.83 -1.51 1.57
CA ARG A 99 -16.90 -2.19 0.27
C ARG A 99 -15.55 -2.79 -0.13
N ALA A 100 -14.44 -2.08 0.10
CA ALA A 100 -13.10 -2.59 -0.15
C ALA A 100 -12.77 -3.80 0.73
N ALA A 101 -13.06 -3.72 2.03
CA ALA A 101 -12.88 -4.80 2.99
C ALA A 101 -13.73 -6.03 2.64
N GLN A 102 -14.98 -5.84 2.22
CA GLN A 102 -15.85 -6.93 1.74
C GLN A 102 -15.29 -7.59 0.48
N ALA A 103 -14.85 -6.80 -0.50
CA ALA A 103 -14.28 -7.34 -1.73
C ALA A 103 -13.02 -8.17 -1.44
N VAL A 104 -12.15 -7.68 -0.55
CA VAL A 104 -10.96 -8.44 -0.14
C VAL A 104 -11.34 -9.69 0.66
N ALA A 105 -12.32 -9.63 1.56
CA ALA A 105 -12.80 -10.81 2.28
C ALA A 105 -13.32 -11.91 1.33
N GLN A 106 -14.02 -11.51 0.25
CA GLN A 106 -14.56 -12.43 -0.76
C GLN A 106 -13.47 -13.16 -1.55
N GLU A 107 -12.25 -12.60 -1.64
CA GLU A 107 -11.09 -13.30 -2.24
C GLU A 107 -10.53 -14.42 -1.36
N ALA A 108 -11.08 -14.62 -0.16
CA ALA A 108 -10.62 -15.58 0.84
C ALA A 108 -9.08 -15.55 1.04
N PRO A 109 -8.50 -14.39 1.39
CA PRO A 109 -7.08 -14.27 1.67
C PRO A 109 -6.70 -15.05 2.95
N HIS A 110 -5.45 -15.49 3.01
CA HIS A 110 -4.92 -16.14 4.22
C HIS A 110 -4.44 -15.12 5.25
N VAL A 111 -4.11 -13.91 4.79
CA VAL A 111 -3.71 -12.76 5.60
C VAL A 111 -4.05 -11.49 4.83
N VAL A 112 -4.39 -10.42 5.53
CA VAL A 112 -4.59 -9.10 4.92
C VAL A 112 -3.49 -8.15 5.40
N ALA A 113 -2.82 -7.48 4.47
CA ALA A 113 -1.95 -6.35 4.77
C ALA A 113 -2.73 -5.05 4.57
N ILE A 114 -2.71 -4.18 5.58
CA ILE A 114 -3.20 -2.81 5.50
C ILE A 114 -2.03 -1.86 5.64
N THR A 115 -1.65 -1.19 4.55
CA THR A 115 -0.39 -0.45 4.45
C THR A 115 -0.51 1.03 4.77
N GLY A 116 -1.28 1.36 5.81
CA GLY A 116 -1.38 2.71 6.36
C GLY A 116 -2.52 3.56 5.80
N ASP A 117 -2.61 4.76 6.39
CA ASP A 117 -3.63 5.77 6.13
C ASP A 117 -5.04 5.24 6.38
N PHE A 118 -5.27 4.75 7.60
CA PHE A 118 -6.58 4.31 8.05
C PHE A 118 -7.54 5.50 8.13
N VAL A 119 -7.09 6.59 8.73
CA VAL A 119 -7.88 7.82 8.88
C VAL A 119 -7.40 8.90 7.90
N GLY A 120 -8.25 9.87 7.58
CA GLY A 120 -7.81 11.08 6.90
C GLY A 120 -7.15 12.07 7.85
N TYR A 121 -7.57 12.06 9.11
CA TYR A 121 -6.96 12.75 10.25
C TYR A 121 -7.58 12.16 11.52
N TRP A 122 -6.86 12.25 12.63
CA TRP A 122 -7.35 11.80 13.93
C TRP A 122 -8.54 12.64 14.42
N LYS A 123 -9.57 11.95 14.92
CA LYS A 123 -10.71 12.50 15.65
C LYS A 123 -11.25 11.46 16.63
N GLU A 124 -12.05 11.89 17.60
CA GLU A 124 -12.57 10.99 18.65
C GLU A 124 -13.41 9.84 18.07
N GLU A 125 -14.13 10.06 16.97
CA GLU A 125 -14.90 8.99 16.32
C GLU A 125 -14.06 8.04 15.45
N SER A 126 -12.77 8.32 15.23
CA SER A 126 -11.89 7.50 14.37
C SER A 126 -11.87 6.01 14.76
N PRO A 127 -11.79 5.62 16.05
CA PRO A 127 -11.78 4.21 16.43
C PRO A 127 -13.03 3.46 15.96
N TRP A 128 -14.21 4.09 16.11
CA TRP A 128 -15.47 3.51 15.66
C TRP A 128 -15.51 3.37 14.13
N LEU A 129 -15.06 4.38 13.39
CA LEU A 129 -14.97 4.30 11.92
C LEU A 129 -14.08 3.15 11.47
N ILE A 130 -12.92 2.96 12.10
CA ILE A 130 -11.99 1.89 11.76
C ILE A 130 -12.61 0.52 12.08
N GLU A 131 -13.26 0.37 13.23
CA GLU A 131 -13.96 -0.87 13.60
C GLU A 131 -15.02 -1.25 12.56
N GLN A 132 -15.85 -0.29 12.14
CA GLN A 132 -16.86 -0.52 11.11
C GLN A 132 -16.23 -0.89 9.75
N ALA A 133 -15.19 -0.15 9.34
CA ALA A 133 -14.49 -0.38 8.08
C ALA A 133 -13.86 -1.77 8.01
N LEU A 134 -13.26 -2.25 9.12
CA LEU A 134 -12.57 -3.53 9.19
C LEU A 134 -13.48 -4.71 9.56
N SER A 135 -14.72 -4.44 10.00
CA SER A 135 -15.70 -5.45 10.39
C SER A 135 -15.83 -6.62 9.41
N PRO A 136 -15.85 -6.43 8.07
CA PRO A 136 -15.91 -7.55 7.13
C PRO A 136 -14.73 -8.52 7.24
N LEU A 137 -13.52 -8.01 7.47
CA LEU A 137 -12.30 -8.82 7.62
C LEU A 137 -12.30 -9.56 8.97
N VAL A 138 -12.68 -8.86 10.05
CA VAL A 138 -12.78 -9.45 11.39
C VAL A 138 -13.81 -10.58 11.42
N LYS A 139 -14.96 -10.40 10.76
CA LYS A 139 -16.02 -11.42 10.69
C LYS A 139 -15.59 -12.71 10.01
N VAL A 140 -14.70 -12.64 9.01
CA VAL A 140 -14.16 -13.85 8.35
C VAL A 140 -12.92 -14.40 9.06
N GLY A 141 -12.48 -13.77 10.15
CA GLY A 141 -11.37 -14.24 10.99
C GLY A 141 -10.01 -14.19 10.31
N VAL A 142 -9.80 -13.32 9.31
CA VAL A 142 -8.51 -13.21 8.63
C VAL A 142 -7.53 -12.38 9.46
N PRO A 143 -6.28 -12.84 9.67
CA PRO A 143 -5.25 -12.05 10.34
C PRO A 143 -4.95 -10.75 9.57
N ILE A 144 -4.78 -9.64 10.30
CA ILE A 144 -4.45 -8.33 9.74
C ILE A 144 -3.02 -7.94 10.13
N LEU A 145 -2.22 -7.59 9.13
CA LEU A 145 -0.90 -6.97 9.26
C LEU A 145 -1.07 -5.47 8.99
N ALA A 146 -0.89 -4.65 10.01
CA ALA A 146 -1.05 -3.21 9.89
C ALA A 146 0.29 -2.48 10.07
N VAL A 147 0.50 -1.44 9.29
CA VAL A 147 1.56 -0.42 9.47
C VAL A 147 0.94 0.97 9.37
N PRO A 148 1.42 1.97 10.12
CA PRO A 148 0.85 3.31 10.06
C PRO A 148 1.32 4.07 8.82
N GLY A 149 0.42 4.86 8.25
CA GLY A 149 0.73 5.87 7.25
C GLY A 149 0.94 7.24 7.87
N ASN A 150 1.13 8.25 7.02
CA ASN A 150 1.35 9.61 7.47
C ASN A 150 0.08 10.28 8.01
N HIS A 151 -1.11 9.81 7.62
CA HIS A 151 -2.38 10.28 8.17
C HIS A 151 -2.76 9.61 9.49
N ASP A 152 -2.09 8.51 9.84
CA ASP A 152 -2.21 7.87 11.17
C ASP A 152 -1.34 8.55 12.23
N GLN A 153 -0.77 9.73 11.89
CA GLN A 153 -0.04 10.58 12.81
C GLN A 153 -0.88 11.82 13.18
N ALA A 154 -0.77 12.26 14.42
CA ALA A 154 -1.33 13.51 14.92
C ALA A 154 -0.21 14.50 15.27
N LYS A 155 -0.38 15.77 14.89
CA LYS A 155 0.53 16.84 15.32
C LYS A 155 0.18 17.26 16.74
N GLY A 156 1.15 17.25 17.64
CA GLY A 156 1.02 17.87 18.95
C GLY A 156 1.11 19.40 18.87
N ASP A 157 0.82 20.07 19.98
CA ASP A 157 0.92 21.54 20.11
C ASP A 157 2.34 22.07 19.86
N ASP A 158 3.34 21.22 20.06
CA ASP A 158 4.75 21.47 19.77
C ASP A 158 5.11 21.31 18.28
N GLY A 159 4.12 21.02 17.42
CA GLY A 159 4.29 20.79 15.99
C GLY A 159 4.89 19.42 15.65
N VAL A 160 5.23 18.61 16.65
CA VAL A 160 5.84 17.29 16.45
C VAL A 160 4.75 16.27 16.14
N SER A 161 4.91 15.59 15.01
CA SER A 161 4.04 14.50 14.59
C SER A 161 4.32 13.25 15.43
N ARG A 162 3.27 12.69 16.02
CA ARG A 162 3.31 11.45 16.82
C ARG A 162 2.24 10.50 16.31
N LEU A 163 2.41 9.21 16.61
CA LEU A 163 1.39 8.22 16.31
C LEU A 163 0.06 8.63 16.95
N ALA A 164 -1.01 8.65 16.17
CA ALA A 164 -2.30 9.11 16.64
C ALA A 164 -2.91 8.12 17.65
N PRO A 165 -3.69 8.60 18.64
CA PRO A 165 -4.24 7.74 19.69
C PRO A 165 -5.11 6.59 19.19
N HIS A 166 -5.67 6.69 17.98
CA HIS A 166 -6.43 5.57 17.41
C HIS A 166 -5.59 4.29 17.41
N TRP A 167 -4.32 4.34 16.97
CA TRP A 167 -3.54 3.14 16.69
C TRP A 167 -3.58 2.11 17.82
N ARG A 168 -3.25 2.53 19.04
CA ARG A 168 -3.23 1.66 20.22
C ARG A 168 -4.62 1.27 20.72
N ALA A 169 -5.66 2.00 20.32
CA ALA A 169 -7.04 1.65 20.60
C ALA A 169 -7.60 0.58 19.64
N GLN A 170 -7.01 0.39 18.45
CA GLN A 170 -7.45 -0.67 17.52
C GLN A 170 -6.56 -1.90 17.50
N PHE A 171 -5.26 -1.71 17.75
CA PHE A 171 -4.27 -2.75 17.52
C PHE A 171 -3.58 -3.18 18.82
N ALA A 172 -3.27 -4.47 18.88
CA ALA A 172 -2.40 -5.11 19.87
C ALA A 172 -1.34 -5.89 19.09
N LEU A 173 -0.35 -5.18 18.56
CA LEU A 173 0.70 -5.72 17.69
C LEU A 173 1.98 -6.00 18.49
N PRO A 174 2.93 -6.77 17.95
CA PRO A 174 4.16 -7.06 18.68
C PRO A 174 4.98 -5.79 19.00
N GLU A 175 5.62 -5.78 20.16
CA GLU A 175 6.37 -4.63 20.69
C GLU A 175 7.90 -4.83 20.70
N HIS A 176 8.42 -5.92 20.11
CA HIS A 176 9.86 -6.26 20.11
C HIS A 176 10.69 -5.51 19.04
N GLY A 177 10.11 -4.47 18.45
CA GLY A 177 10.82 -3.53 17.58
C GLY A 177 11.74 -2.60 18.37
N PRO A 178 12.34 -1.60 17.68
CA PRO A 178 13.09 -0.54 18.35
C PRO A 178 12.21 0.24 19.35
N PRO A 179 12.78 0.71 20.48
CA PRO A 179 12.06 1.58 21.41
C PRO A 179 11.49 2.84 20.73
N GLY A 180 10.26 3.20 21.05
CA GLY A 180 9.52 4.36 20.53
C GLY A 180 8.83 4.17 19.17
N VAL A 181 8.86 2.96 18.62
CA VAL A 181 8.05 2.51 17.46
C VAL A 181 7.37 1.16 17.77
N GLU A 182 6.97 0.98 19.04
CA GLU A 182 6.21 -0.18 19.49
C GLU A 182 4.91 -0.30 18.68
N GLU A 183 4.53 -1.53 18.34
CA GLU A 183 3.32 -1.83 17.57
C GLU A 183 3.29 -1.26 16.12
N THR A 184 4.31 -0.51 15.69
CA THR A 184 4.43 0.05 14.33
C THR A 184 5.63 -0.49 13.56
N CYS A 185 6.65 -0.98 14.26
CA CYS A 185 7.80 -1.68 13.70
C CYS A 185 7.96 -3.04 14.39
N TYR A 186 7.75 -4.13 13.66
CA TYR A 186 7.78 -5.47 14.24
C TYR A 186 8.05 -6.56 13.21
N THR A 187 8.31 -7.77 13.69
CA THR A 187 8.40 -8.96 12.83
C THR A 187 7.47 -10.06 13.30
N LEU A 188 7.08 -10.93 12.38
CA LEU A 188 6.49 -12.23 12.72
C LEU A 188 6.92 -13.28 11.70
N VAL A 189 6.70 -14.55 12.04
CA VAL A 189 6.97 -15.66 11.12
C VAL A 189 5.67 -16.39 10.85
N TYR A 190 5.18 -16.27 9.62
CA TYR A 190 4.00 -16.99 9.16
C TYR A 190 4.46 -18.16 8.28
N GLN A 191 4.25 -19.38 8.75
CA GLN A 191 4.58 -20.59 7.99
C GLN A 191 6.02 -20.56 7.43
N GLY A 192 7.01 -20.15 8.23
CA GLY A 192 8.43 -20.10 7.79
C GLY A 192 8.79 -18.97 6.83
N VAL A 193 7.86 -18.05 6.55
CA VAL A 193 8.12 -16.76 5.88
C VAL A 193 8.22 -15.69 6.97
N ARG A 194 9.32 -14.93 6.98
CA ARG A 194 9.44 -13.78 7.88
C ARG A 194 8.72 -12.60 7.25
N ILE A 195 7.83 -11.99 8.03
CA ILE A 195 7.17 -10.74 7.67
C ILE A 195 7.77 -9.64 8.56
N VAL A 196 8.15 -8.54 7.94
CA VAL A 196 8.73 -7.37 8.59
C VAL A 196 7.82 -6.18 8.32
N ALA A 197 7.22 -5.64 9.38
CA ALA A 197 6.47 -4.40 9.35
C ALA A 197 7.40 -3.25 9.78
N LEU A 198 7.47 -2.21 8.96
CA LEU A 198 8.31 -1.04 9.20
C LEU A 198 7.46 0.23 9.26
N ASP A 199 7.78 1.11 10.20
CA ASP A 199 7.16 2.42 10.30
C ASP A 199 7.94 3.41 9.43
N SER A 200 7.42 3.68 8.24
CA SER A 200 8.07 4.59 7.29
C SER A 200 7.92 6.08 7.63
N ASN A 201 7.40 6.44 8.80
CA ASN A 201 7.20 7.84 9.22
C ASN A 201 8.29 8.33 10.18
N ARG A 202 8.86 7.44 11.00
CA ARG A 202 9.62 7.82 12.21
C ARG A 202 10.84 6.94 12.40
N GLN A 203 11.88 7.47 13.05
CA GLN A 203 13.04 6.70 13.52
C GLN A 203 13.70 5.78 12.46
N ILE A 204 13.82 6.26 11.22
CA ILE A 204 14.29 5.43 10.09
C ILE A 204 15.67 4.84 10.36
N GLU A 205 16.61 5.61 10.90
CA GLU A 205 17.97 5.15 11.17
C GLU A 205 18.02 4.06 12.25
N ALA A 206 17.17 4.16 13.28
CA ALA A 206 17.08 3.14 14.32
C ALA A 206 16.46 1.86 13.76
N GLN A 207 15.41 1.98 12.95
CA GLN A 207 14.78 0.85 12.27
C GLN A 207 15.71 0.17 11.27
N THR A 208 16.55 0.91 10.53
CA THR A 208 17.56 0.33 9.62
C THR A 208 18.58 -0.53 10.37
N ARG A 209 19.10 -0.06 11.51
CA ARG A 209 20.03 -0.83 12.34
C ARG A 209 19.38 -2.11 12.85
N TRP A 210 18.18 -1.99 13.43
CA TRP A 210 17.40 -3.14 13.89
C TRP A 210 17.06 -4.12 12.76
N LEU A 211 16.67 -3.62 11.58
CA LEU A 211 16.39 -4.46 10.42
C LEU A 211 17.63 -5.25 9.98
N THR A 212 18.81 -4.63 10.04
CA THR A 212 20.07 -5.32 9.74
C THR A 212 20.30 -6.48 10.70
N GLU A 213 20.10 -6.28 12.00
CA GLU A 213 20.21 -7.33 13.03
C GLU A 213 19.17 -8.44 12.80
N VAL A 214 17.92 -8.07 12.54
CA VAL A 214 16.83 -9.00 12.20
C VAL A 214 17.20 -9.86 11.00
N LEU A 215 17.73 -9.27 9.93
CA LEU A 215 18.08 -10.00 8.71
C LEU A 215 19.32 -10.87 8.89
N GLN A 216 20.31 -10.45 9.67
CA GLN A 216 21.49 -11.26 10.00
C GLN A 216 21.14 -12.49 10.83
N ALA A 217 20.21 -12.36 11.78
CA ALA A 217 19.74 -13.47 12.61
C ALA A 217 18.63 -14.30 11.93
N ASN A 218 18.23 -13.98 10.69
CA ASN A 218 17.10 -14.61 10.03
C ASN A 218 17.44 -16.00 9.46
N THR A 219 16.63 -16.99 9.79
CA THR A 219 16.70 -18.35 9.22
C THR A 219 15.61 -18.63 8.17
N ALA A 220 14.62 -17.74 8.02
CA ALA A 220 13.58 -17.89 7.02
C ALA A 220 14.14 -17.62 5.62
N ARG A 221 13.89 -18.52 4.67
CA ARG A 221 14.33 -18.33 3.27
C ARG A 221 13.67 -17.10 2.62
N TRP A 222 12.42 -16.85 2.96
CA TRP A 222 11.62 -15.77 2.39
C TRP A 222 11.35 -14.69 3.43
N VAL A 223 11.56 -13.45 3.01
CA VAL A 223 11.27 -12.25 3.79
C VAL A 223 10.34 -11.35 2.99
N ILE A 224 9.25 -10.91 3.61
CA ILE A 224 8.31 -9.94 3.04
C ILE A 224 8.38 -8.69 3.93
N CYS A 225 8.67 -7.53 3.34
CA CYS A 225 8.63 -6.26 4.04
C CYS A 225 7.34 -5.50 3.67
N THR A 226 6.72 -4.87 4.66
CA THR A 226 5.54 -4.03 4.50
C THR A 226 5.74 -2.69 5.19
N PHE A 227 5.37 -1.61 4.51
CA PHE A 227 5.52 -0.22 4.95
C PHE A 227 4.61 0.67 4.07
N HIS A 228 4.30 1.87 4.54
CA HIS A 228 3.39 2.77 3.85
C HIS A 228 4.04 3.53 2.68
N HIS A 229 5.15 4.22 2.91
CA HIS A 229 5.77 5.06 1.90
C HIS A 229 6.59 4.24 0.88
N PRO A 230 6.26 4.29 -0.43
CA PRO A 230 6.96 3.46 -1.42
C PRO A 230 8.44 3.84 -1.56
N ILE A 231 9.32 2.84 -1.59
CA ILE A 231 10.76 3.03 -1.85
C ILE A 231 11.00 3.49 -3.30
N PHE A 232 10.25 2.93 -4.25
CA PHE A 232 10.28 3.34 -5.66
C PHE A 232 8.91 3.87 -6.05
N SER A 233 8.81 5.16 -6.36
CA SER A 233 7.56 5.78 -6.79
C SER A 233 7.61 6.20 -8.25
N THR A 234 6.52 5.94 -8.98
CA THR A 234 6.33 6.45 -10.34
C THR A 234 5.80 7.88 -10.35
N ALA A 235 5.38 8.43 -9.19
CA ALA A 235 4.90 9.80 -9.05
C ALA A 235 6.07 10.75 -8.77
N LYS A 236 6.22 11.78 -9.62
CA LYS A 236 7.34 12.75 -9.60
C LYS A 236 7.67 13.38 -8.24
N ALA A 237 6.72 13.43 -7.30
CA ALA A 237 6.87 14.07 -5.98
C ALA A 237 6.93 13.10 -4.79
N ARG A 238 6.89 11.78 -5.02
CA ARG A 238 6.89 10.75 -3.95
C ARG A 238 8.10 9.80 -4.05
N ASP A 239 9.19 10.23 -4.70
CA ASP A 239 10.37 9.39 -4.99
C ASP A 239 11.32 9.21 -3.78
N ASN A 240 10.76 8.94 -2.60
CA ASN A 240 11.37 8.90 -1.25
C ASN A 240 12.88 8.57 -1.20
N ALA A 241 13.72 9.56 -1.48
CA ALA A 241 15.16 9.35 -1.67
C ALA A 241 15.87 8.99 -0.37
N ALA A 242 15.43 9.54 0.76
CA ALA A 242 15.95 9.20 2.09
C ALA A 242 15.69 7.73 2.44
N LEU A 243 14.48 7.21 2.18
CA LEU A 243 14.15 5.80 2.41
C LEU A 243 14.93 4.83 1.51
N ARG A 244 15.39 5.28 0.32
CA ARG A 244 16.25 4.48 -0.56
C ARG A 244 17.72 4.47 -0.14
N ALA A 245 18.16 5.54 0.50
CA ALA A 245 19.56 5.74 0.88
C ALA A 245 19.87 5.21 2.28
N ALA A 246 18.85 5.07 3.12
CA ALA A 246 18.90 4.43 4.43
C ALA A 246 19.07 2.92 4.31
#